data_AF-A0A9E2V049-F1
#
_entry.id   AF-A0A9E2V049-F1
#
_cell.length_a   1.000
_cell.length_b   1.000
_cell.length_c   1.000
_cell.angle_alpha   90.00
_cell.angle_beta   90.00
_cell.angle_gamma   90.00
#
_symmetry.space_group_name_H-M   'P 1'
#
loop_
_entity.id
_entity.type
_entity.pdbx_description
1 polymer ?
#
loop_
_entity_poly.entity_id
_entity_poly.type
_entity_poly.pdbx_seq_one_letter_code
_entity_poly.pdbx_strand_id
1 'polypeptide(L)'
;DGNTTDAVLAALTEAARKGVVVVRSSRVGHGLVRRNIEVDDDKLGFVAAEELNPSKARVLTLLSLMHTKDPKVVQQNFYKY
;
A
#
# COMPACT_ATOMS: atom_id res chain seq x y z
N ASP A 1 9.75 -5.08 -5.07
CA ASP A 1 9.57 -3.64 -4.78
C ASP A 1 8.24 -3.00 -5.15
N GLY A 2 7.34 -3.64 -5.92
CA GLY A 2 5.95 -3.13 -6.08
C GLY A 2 5.85 -1.76 -6.78
N ASN A 3 6.61 -1.58 -7.87
CA ASN A 3 6.65 -0.33 -8.63
C ASN A 3 5.59 -0.29 -9.75
N THR A 4 5.31 0.90 -10.28
CA THR A 4 4.34 1.13 -11.36
C THR A 4 4.83 2.23 -12.31
N THR A 5 4.12 2.44 -13.43
CA THR A 5 4.45 3.53 -14.36
C THR A 5 4.06 4.89 -13.77
N ASP A 6 4.73 5.96 -14.20
CA ASP A 6 4.48 7.33 -13.71
C ASP A 6 3.02 7.76 -13.84
N ALA A 7 2.36 7.40 -14.95
CA ALA A 7 0.95 7.71 -15.17
C ALA A 7 0.03 7.04 -14.13
N VAL A 8 0.31 5.78 -13.78
CA VAL A 8 -0.45 5.06 -12.75
C VAL A 8 -0.11 5.61 -11.37
N LEU A 9 1.16 5.95 -11.11
CA LEU A 9 1.58 6.54 -9.85
C LEU A 9 0.87 7.88 -9.59
N ALA A 10 0.79 8.75 -10.60
CA ALA A 10 0.05 10.00 -10.53
C ALA A 10 -1.45 9.78 -10.25
N ALA A 11 -2.08 8.85 -10.96
CA ALA A 11 -3.51 8.53 -10.75
C ALA A 11 -3.78 8.00 -9.33
N LEU A 12 -2.91 7.11 -8.83
CA LEU A 12 -3.02 6.57 -7.47
C LEU A 12 -2.76 7.63 -6.40
N THR A 13 -1.83 8.55 -6.65
CA THR A 13 -1.56 9.68 -5.75
C THR A 13 -2.79 10.58 -5.62
N GLU A 14 -3.46 10.88 -6.74
CA GLU A 14 -4.71 11.65 -6.74
C GLU A 14 -5.84 10.91 -6.02
N ALA A 15 -5.91 9.59 -6.13
CA ALA A 15 -6.86 8.79 -5.36
C ALA A 15 -6.57 8.84 -3.85
N ALA A 16 -5.29 8.72 -3.46
CA ALA A 16 -4.87 8.82 -2.06
C ALA A 16 -5.20 10.18 -1.45
N ARG A 17 -4.97 11.28 -2.19
CA ARG A 17 -5.36 12.64 -1.79
C ARG A 17 -6.87 12.80 -1.56
N LYS A 18 -7.69 12.01 -2.27
CA LYS A 18 -9.15 11.96 -2.08
C LYS A 18 -9.60 11.03 -0.95
N GLY A 19 -8.66 10.47 -0.18
CA GLY A 19 -8.93 9.60 0.96
C GLY A 19 -9.13 8.13 0.61
N VAL A 20 -8.74 7.70 -0.60
CA VAL A 20 -8.71 6.28 -0.97
C VAL A 20 -7.42 5.66 -0.42
N VAL A 21 -7.53 4.59 0.37
CA VAL A 21 -6.34 3.86 0.83
C VAL A 21 -5.72 3.09 -0.33
N VAL A 22 -4.46 3.40 -0.64
CA VAL A 22 -3.68 2.74 -1.70
C VAL A 22 -2.61 1.86 -1.07
N VAL A 23 -2.60 0.58 -1.43
CA VAL A 23 -1.63 -0.40 -0.95
C VAL A 23 -0.79 -0.92 -2.12
N ARG A 24 0.53 -0.79 -2.03
CA ARG A 24 1.49 -1.35 -2.99
C ARG A 24 1.86 -2.77 -2.62
N SER A 25 1.58 -3.69 -3.53
CA SER A 25 2.03 -5.09 -3.47
C SER A 25 2.78 -5.44 -4.75
N SER A 26 3.21 -6.70 -4.91
CA SER A 26 3.99 -7.14 -6.06
C SER A 26 3.29 -8.29 -6.78
N ARG A 27 3.33 -8.28 -8.12
CA ARG A 27 2.96 -9.45 -8.93
C ARG A 27 3.94 -10.62 -8.78
N VAL A 28 5.16 -10.32 -8.33
CA VAL A 28 6.14 -11.33 -7.96
C VAL A 28 5.64 -11.96 -6.66
N GLY A 29 5.33 -13.26 -6.70
CA GLY A 29 4.70 -13.96 -5.57
C GLY A 29 5.59 -14.17 -4.34
N HIS A 30 6.82 -13.64 -4.35
CA HIS A 30 7.79 -13.67 -3.27
C HIS A 30 8.57 -12.36 -3.21
N GLY A 31 9.16 -12.07 -2.06
CA GLY A 31 9.96 -10.87 -1.83
C GLY A 31 9.17 -9.74 -1.18
N LEU A 32 9.91 -8.78 -0.62
CA LEU A 32 9.35 -7.65 0.13
C LEU A 32 9.02 -6.48 -0.79
N VAL A 33 7.85 -5.88 -0.59
CA VAL A 33 7.57 -4.52 -1.01
C VAL A 33 7.90 -3.61 0.16
N ARG A 34 9.11 -3.04 0.13
CA ARG A 34 9.58 -2.15 1.19
C ARG A 34 8.99 -0.76 1.05
N ARG A 35 8.74 -0.14 2.21
CA ARG A 35 8.29 1.25 2.33
C ARG A 35 9.44 2.23 2.08
N ASN A 36 9.17 3.34 1.37
CA ASN A 36 10.10 4.46 1.16
C ASN A 36 11.44 4.09 0.50
N ILE A 37 11.48 3.05 -0.33
CA ILE A 37 12.68 2.68 -1.11
C ILE A 37 12.56 3.21 -2.55
N GLU A 38 11.74 2.57 -3.37
CA GLU A 38 11.53 2.97 -4.77
C GLU A 38 10.45 4.05 -4.92
N VAL A 39 9.57 4.16 -3.93
CA VAL A 39 8.42 5.08 -3.90
C VAL A 39 8.40 5.73 -2.51
N ASP A 40 8.27 7.05 -2.46
CA ASP A 40 8.08 7.82 -1.21
C ASP A 40 6.64 7.65 -0.72
N ASP A 41 6.36 6.52 -0.08
CA ASP A 41 5.03 6.14 0.38
C ASP A 41 4.46 7.15 1.38
N ASP A 42 5.31 7.71 2.23
CA ASP A 42 4.90 8.67 3.25
C ASP A 42 4.40 9.97 2.64
N LYS A 43 5.10 10.46 1.60
CA LYS A 43 4.68 11.65 0.86
C LYS A 43 3.42 11.42 0.05
N LEU A 44 3.25 10.23 -0.50
CA LEU A 44 2.11 9.89 -1.37
C LEU A 44 0.88 9.36 -0.62
N GLY A 45 1.03 9.05 0.68
CA GLY A 45 -0.04 8.48 1.50
C GLY A 45 -0.32 7.00 1.18
N PHE A 46 0.70 6.26 0.75
CA PHE A 46 0.60 4.86 0.38
C PHE A 46 0.98 3.93 1.54
N VAL A 47 0.57 2.67 1.41
CA VAL A 47 0.92 1.58 2.31
C VAL A 47 1.71 0.54 1.53
N ALA A 48 2.81 0.07 2.08
CA ALA A 48 3.60 -1.04 1.56
C ALA A 48 3.09 -2.36 2.14
N ALA A 49 2.85 -3.35 1.27
CA ALA A 49 2.30 -4.65 1.65
C ALA A 49 3.31 -5.63 2.28
N GLU A 50 4.58 -5.23 2.40
CA GLU A 50 5.67 -6.09 2.87
C GLU A 50 5.73 -7.41 2.08
N GLU A 51 5.54 -8.55 2.74
CA GLU A 51 5.59 -9.89 2.12
C GLU A 51 4.24 -10.32 1.53
N LEU A 52 3.17 -9.54 1.75
CA LEU A 52 1.83 -9.92 1.35
C LEU A 52 1.65 -9.70 -0.15
N ASN A 53 1.37 -10.80 -0.85
CA ASN A 53 0.92 -10.77 -2.23
C ASN A 53 -0.43 -10.02 -2.37
N PRO A 54 -0.85 -9.67 -3.60
CA PRO A 54 -2.02 -8.80 -3.79
C PRO A 54 -3.32 -9.37 -3.20
N SER A 55 -3.51 -10.68 -3.21
CA SER A 55 -4.71 -11.32 -2.66
C SER A 55 -4.75 -11.26 -1.13
N LYS A 56 -3.63 -11.54 -0.45
CA LYS A 56 -3.53 -11.42 1.01
C LYS A 56 -3.59 -9.96 1.47
N ALA A 57 -2.87 -9.06 0.78
CA ALA A 57 -2.89 -7.63 1.06
C ALA A 57 -4.30 -7.06 0.97
N ARG A 58 -5.11 -7.50 -0.02
CA ARG A 58 -6.51 -7.10 -0.14
C ARG A 58 -7.34 -7.50 1.08
N VAL A 59 -7.18 -8.72 1.59
CA VAL A 59 -7.92 -9.19 2.78
C VAL A 59 -7.57 -8.35 4.00
N LEU A 60 -6.28 -8.11 4.26
CA LEU A 60 -5.85 -7.28 5.40
C LEU A 60 -6.30 -5.82 5.25
N THR A 61 -6.31 -5.29 4.02
CA THR A 61 -6.81 -3.94 3.74
C THR A 61 -8.30 -3.84 4.07
N LEU A 62 -9.12 -4.80 3.63
CA LEU A 62 -10.54 -4.83 3.94
C LEU A 62 -10.80 -4.86 5.45
N LEU A 63 -10.05 -5.70 6.18
CA LEU A 63 -10.14 -5.76 7.64
C LEU A 63 -9.73 -4.44 8.31
N SER A 64 -8.64 -3.83 7.85
CA SER A 64 -8.15 -2.54 8.38
C SER A 64 -9.15 -1.40 8.14
N LEU A 65 -9.77 -1.38 6.95
CA LEU A 65 -10.75 -0.37 6.56
C LEU A 65 -12.05 -0.41 7.37
N MET A 66 -12.35 -1.52 8.06
CA MET A 66 -13.47 -1.57 9.00
C MET A 66 -13.21 -0.71 10.26
N HIS A 67 -11.96 -0.41 10.56
CA HIS A 67 -11.56 0.33 11.77
C HIS A 67 -11.04 1.73 11.46
N THR A 68 -10.36 1.94 10.34
CA THR A 68 -9.71 3.21 10.03
C THR A 68 -9.45 3.39 8.54
N LYS A 69 -9.37 4.64 8.10
CA LYS A 69 -8.90 5.04 6.76
C LYS A 69 -7.55 5.76 6.80
N ASP A 70 -6.94 5.91 7.97
CA ASP A 70 -5.62 6.53 8.09
C ASP A 70 -4.54 5.57 7.55
N PRO A 71 -3.86 5.90 6.44
CA PRO A 71 -2.84 5.04 5.85
C PRO A 71 -1.69 4.72 6.82
N LYS A 72 -1.39 5.59 7.79
CA LYS A 72 -0.37 5.29 8.81
C LYS A 72 -0.79 4.15 9.72
N VAL A 73 -2.06 4.13 10.15
CA VAL A 73 -2.59 3.05 11.00
C VAL A 73 -2.76 1.77 10.17
N VAL A 74 -3.20 1.88 8.91
CA VAL A 74 -3.26 0.73 8.01
C VAL A 74 -1.86 0.14 7.83
N GLN A 75 -0.83 0.95 7.61
CA GLN A 75 0.56 0.48 7.53
C GLN A 75 1.03 -0.24 8.79
N GLN A 76 0.63 0.21 9.99
CA GLN A 76 0.95 -0.50 11.22
C GLN A 76 0.32 -1.90 11.27
N ASN A 77 -0.88 -2.07 10.71
CA ASN A 77 -1.48 -3.40 10.60
C ASN A 77 -0.66 -4.33 9.70
N PHE A 78 -0.13 -3.82 8.58
CA PHE A 78 0.75 -4.59 7.67
C PHE A 78 2.11 -4.95 8.29
N TYR A 79 2.58 -4.21 9.30
CA TYR A 79 3.75 -4.60 10.08
C TYR A 79 3.45 -5.67 11.13
N LYS A 80 2.19 -5.74 11.59
CA LYS A 80 1.79 -6.59 12.71
C LYS A 80 1.23 -7.95 12.26
N TYR A 81 0.57 -8.00 11.10
CA TYR A 81 -0.22 -9.14 10.61
C TYR A 81 0.17 -9.49 9.17
#